data_AF-A0A085LXY8-F1
#
_entry.id   AF-A0A085LXY8-F1
#
_cell.length_a   1.000
_cell.length_b   1.000
_cell.length_c   1.000
_cell.angle_alpha   90.00
_cell.angle_beta   90.00
_cell.angle_gamma   90.00
#
_symmetry.space_group_name_H-M   'P 1'
#
loop_
_entity.id
_entity.type
_entity.pdbx_description
1 polymer ?
#
loop_
_entity_poly.entity_id
_entity_poly.type
_entity_poly.pdbx_seq_one_letter_code
_entity_poly.pdbx_strand_id
1 'polypeptide(L)'
;MELQAALVAFRLGTKIKRELTIKPTTATYWTDSTTVLHWLVASGKRYHTFVANRIGEILEGSDPKQWRYVPSKQNPADVCSRGMKTDVRDAYRRWLEGPEFLGKETNEWPVQCNDKSTISAQAEELLPKWAGHINCTKGPVDELIPRISDIRTLRRIIAYANRFIKNCRSRSHKVTLDQLTN
;
A
#
# COMPACT_ATOMS: atom_id res chain seq x y z
N MET A 1 -7.26 5.81 -6.95
CA MET A 1 -8.66 5.29 -6.91
C MET A 1 -8.77 3.88 -7.50
N GLU A 2 -7.93 3.53 -8.47
CA GLU A 2 -7.98 2.22 -9.16
C GLU A 2 -8.01 0.97 -8.27
N LEU A 3 -7.16 0.88 -7.23
CA LEU A 3 -7.15 -0.29 -6.34
C LEU A 3 -8.46 -0.44 -5.56
N GLN A 4 -9.14 0.66 -5.25
CA GLN A 4 -10.44 0.62 -4.59
C GLN A 4 -11.51 0.12 -5.57
N ALA A 5 -11.46 0.52 -6.84
CA ALA A 5 -12.35 0.01 -7.88
C ALA A 5 -12.16 -1.50 -8.07
N ALA A 6 -10.91 -1.97 -8.10
CA ALA A 6 -10.59 -3.40 -8.14
C ALA A 6 -11.16 -4.15 -6.93
N LEU A 7 -10.98 -3.62 -5.71
CA LEU A 7 -11.54 -4.24 -4.51
C LEU A 7 -13.07 -4.34 -4.56
N VAL A 8 -13.75 -3.29 -5.03
CA VAL A 8 -15.21 -3.30 -5.20
C VAL A 8 -15.63 -4.35 -6.23
N ALA A 9 -14.94 -4.44 -7.36
CA ALA A 9 -15.20 -5.45 -8.39
C ALA A 9 -15.03 -6.87 -7.84
N PHE A 10 -13.99 -7.11 -7.04
CA PHE A 10 -13.75 -8.38 -6.37
C PHE A 10 -14.90 -8.74 -5.41
N ARG A 11 -15.27 -7.84 -4.50
CA ARG A 11 -16.39 -8.04 -3.56
C ARG A 11 -17.73 -8.27 -4.27
N LEU A 12 -17.95 -7.57 -5.38
CA LEU A 12 -19.15 -7.77 -6.18
C LEU A 12 -19.14 -9.15 -6.85
N GLY A 13 -18.01 -9.55 -7.45
CA GLY A 13 -17.85 -10.86 -8.08
C GLY A 13 -18.03 -12.02 -7.09
N THR A 14 -17.48 -11.90 -5.87
CA THR A 14 -17.68 -12.91 -4.82
C THR A 14 -19.13 -12.98 -4.37
N LYS A 15 -19.81 -11.84 -4.22
CA LYS A 15 -21.24 -11.81 -3.92
C LYS A 15 -22.08 -12.45 -5.02
N ILE A 16 -21.84 -12.09 -6.29
CA ILE A 16 -22.55 -12.69 -7.44
C ILE A 16 -22.34 -14.20 -7.48
N LYS A 17 -21.09 -14.68 -7.35
CA LYS A 17 -20.77 -16.12 -7.31
C LYS A 17 -21.51 -16.85 -6.19
N ARG A 18 -21.67 -16.20 -5.03
CA ARG A 18 -22.40 -16.74 -3.88
C ARG A 18 -23.91 -16.81 -4.12
N GLU A 19 -24.51 -15.81 -4.75
CA GLU A 19 -25.96 -15.73 -4.93
C GLU A 19 -26.46 -16.48 -6.18
N LEU A 20 -25.62 -16.72 -7.18
CA LEU A 20 -26.02 -17.47 -8.38
C LEU A 20 -26.35 -18.93 -8.05
N THR A 21 -27.49 -19.42 -8.54
CA THR A 21 -27.91 -20.83 -8.43
C THR A 21 -26.90 -21.74 -9.12
N ILE A 22 -26.48 -21.36 -10.33
CA ILE A 22 -25.44 -22.07 -11.09
C ILE A 22 -24.09 -21.46 -10.72
N LYS A 23 -23.21 -22.26 -10.12
CA LYS A 23 -21.89 -21.79 -9.68
C LYS A 23 -20.92 -21.71 -10.86
N PRO A 24 -20.41 -20.52 -11.22
CA PRO A 24 -19.38 -20.41 -12.24
C PRO A 24 -18.09 -21.07 -11.76
N THR A 25 -17.48 -21.88 -12.63
CA THR A 25 -16.20 -22.55 -12.38
C THR A 25 -15.06 -21.53 -12.22
N THR A 26 -15.08 -20.50 -13.07
CA THR A 26 -14.03 -19.47 -13.13
C THR A 26 -14.64 -18.08 -13.08
N ALA A 27 -13.85 -17.13 -12.57
CA ALA A 27 -14.15 -15.70 -12.62
C ALA A 27 -12.90 -14.97 -13.09
N THR A 28 -13.07 -14.03 -14.03
CA THR A 28 -11.99 -13.19 -14.55
C THR A 28 -12.34 -11.74 -14.26
N TYR A 29 -11.40 -11.01 -13.66
CA TYR A 29 -11.53 -9.60 -13.33
C TYR A 29 -10.67 -8.78 -14.30
N TRP A 30 -11.23 -7.68 -14.80
CA TRP A 30 -10.57 -6.83 -15.79
C TRP A 30 -10.30 -5.44 -15.21
N THR A 31 -9.10 -4.93 -15.43
CA THR A 31 -8.73 -3.56 -15.07
C THR A 31 -7.81 -2.98 -16.15
N ASP A 32 -7.96 -1.70 -16.44
CA ASP A 32 -7.05 -0.95 -17.30
C ASP A 32 -5.88 -0.33 -16.51
N SER A 33 -5.89 -0.45 -15.18
CA SER A 33 -4.80 -0.01 -14.33
C SER A 33 -3.69 -1.05 -14.29
N THR A 34 -2.65 -0.82 -15.08
CA THR A 34 -1.42 -1.63 -15.02
C THR A 34 -0.80 -1.60 -13.62
N THR A 35 -0.91 -0.49 -12.89
CA THR A 35 -0.43 -0.38 -11.50
C THR A 35 -1.11 -1.38 -10.58
N VAL A 36 -2.44 -1.53 -10.67
CA VAL A 36 -3.18 -2.53 -9.88
C VAL A 36 -2.73 -3.95 -10.22
N LEU A 37 -2.58 -4.27 -11.51
CA LEU A 37 -2.10 -5.59 -11.93
C LEU A 37 -0.71 -5.88 -11.39
N HIS A 38 0.21 -4.89 -11.44
CA HIS A 38 1.54 -5.04 -10.86
C HIS A 38 1.49 -5.31 -9.36
N TRP A 39 0.63 -4.62 -8.62
CA TRP A 39 0.46 -4.85 -7.19
C TRP A 39 -0.02 -6.25 -6.85
N LEU A 40 -0.97 -6.78 -7.63
CA LEU A 40 -1.53 -8.11 -7.44
C LEU A 40 -0.53 -9.23 -7.79
N VAL A 41 0.35 -9.00 -8.75
CA VAL A 41 1.37 -9.98 -9.19
C VAL A 41 2.66 -9.90 -8.38
N ALA A 42 3.03 -8.72 -7.87
CA ALA A 42 4.31 -8.51 -7.21
C ALA A 42 4.31 -9.03 -5.75
N SER A 43 4.57 -10.33 -5.64
CA SER A 43 4.78 -11.04 -4.37
C SER A 43 5.99 -10.49 -3.59
N GLY A 44 5.85 -10.36 -2.27
CA GLY A 44 6.96 -10.04 -1.37
C GLY A 44 7.39 -8.56 -1.29
N LYS A 45 6.66 -7.64 -1.94
CA LYS A 45 6.90 -6.20 -1.80
C LYS A 45 6.21 -5.65 -0.54
N ARG A 46 6.89 -4.73 0.15
CA ARG A 46 6.36 -4.01 1.32
C ARG A 46 5.67 -2.72 0.85
N TYR A 47 4.37 -2.79 0.62
CA TYR A 47 3.56 -1.60 0.33
C TYR A 47 3.14 -0.88 1.62
N HIS A 48 2.74 0.38 1.49
CA HIS A 48 2.02 1.06 2.58
C HIS A 48 0.76 0.30 2.99
N THR A 49 0.37 0.41 4.26
CA THR A 49 -0.75 -0.33 4.87
C THR A 49 -2.05 -0.23 4.09
N PHE A 50 -2.36 0.95 3.53
CA PHE A 50 -3.56 1.15 2.70
C PHE A 50 -3.59 0.20 1.49
N VAL A 51 -2.47 0.07 0.80
CA VAL A 51 -2.31 -0.75 -0.41
C VAL A 51 -2.20 -2.23 -0.03
N ALA A 52 -1.36 -2.54 0.96
CA ALA A 52 -1.15 -3.90 1.44
C ALA A 52 -2.44 -4.58 1.91
N ASN A 53 -3.28 -3.88 2.69
CA ASN A 53 -4.53 -4.45 3.20
C ASN A 53 -5.51 -4.79 2.08
N ARG A 54 -5.58 -3.95 1.02
CA ARG A 54 -6.51 -4.16 -0.10
C ARG A 54 -6.05 -5.26 -1.04
N ILE A 55 -4.74 -5.31 -1.31
CA ILE A 55 -4.13 -6.43 -2.03
C ILE A 55 -4.39 -7.72 -1.25
N GLY A 56 -4.16 -7.72 0.07
CA GLY A 56 -4.40 -8.87 0.94
C GLY A 56 -5.83 -9.38 0.83
N GLU A 57 -6.82 -8.50 0.95
CA GLU A 57 -8.23 -8.89 0.84
C GLU A 57 -8.59 -9.47 -0.54
N ILE A 58 -8.09 -8.86 -1.63
CA ILE A 58 -8.32 -9.37 -2.99
C ILE A 58 -7.70 -10.77 -3.16
N LEU A 59 -6.46 -10.94 -2.72
CA LEU A 59 -5.70 -12.18 -2.90
C LEU A 59 -6.11 -13.30 -1.93
N GLU A 60 -6.87 -12.98 -0.88
CA GLU A 60 -7.44 -13.99 0.02
C GLU A 60 -8.52 -14.83 -0.67
N GLY A 61 -9.25 -14.26 -1.64
CA GLY A 61 -10.32 -14.97 -2.36
C GLY A 61 -10.18 -14.96 -3.88
N SER A 62 -9.06 -14.52 -4.44
CA SER A 62 -8.77 -14.62 -5.88
C SER A 62 -7.29 -14.91 -6.14
N ASP A 63 -7.01 -15.59 -7.25
CA ASP A 63 -5.65 -15.80 -7.76
C ASP A 63 -5.24 -14.63 -8.65
N PRO A 64 -3.98 -14.12 -8.57
CA PRO A 64 -3.47 -13.10 -9.49
C PRO A 64 -3.73 -13.39 -10.98
N LYS A 65 -3.77 -14.66 -11.40
CA LYS A 65 -4.06 -15.10 -12.78
C LYS A 65 -5.50 -14.81 -13.23
N GLN A 66 -6.41 -14.57 -12.28
CA GLN A 66 -7.78 -14.17 -12.57
C GLN A 66 -7.89 -12.69 -12.97
N TRP A 67 -6.83 -11.90 -12.74
CA TRP A 67 -6.81 -10.47 -13.03
C TRP A 67 -6.12 -10.22 -14.37
N ARG A 68 -6.82 -9.55 -15.28
CA ARG A 68 -6.36 -9.29 -16.65
C ARG A 68 -6.44 -7.81 -17.00
N TYR A 69 -5.59 -7.42 -17.95
CA TYR A 69 -5.57 -6.08 -18.51
C TYR A 69 -6.65 -5.92 -19.57
N VAL A 70 -7.40 -4.82 -19.50
CA VAL A 70 -8.24 -4.33 -20.59
C VAL A 70 -7.71 -2.97 -21.07
N PRO A 71 -7.57 -2.71 -22.37
CA PRO A 71 -7.20 -1.38 -22.85
C PRO A 71 -8.22 -0.33 -22.39
N SER A 72 -7.79 0.83 -21.88
CA SER A 72 -8.70 1.88 -21.36
C SER A 72 -9.81 2.26 -22.35
N LYS A 73 -9.51 2.31 -23.66
CA LYS A 73 -10.51 2.60 -24.71
C LYS A 73 -11.60 1.53 -24.84
N GLN A 74 -11.31 0.31 -24.39
CA GLN A 74 -12.21 -0.85 -24.43
C GLN A 74 -12.77 -1.18 -23.03
N ASN A 75 -12.43 -0.41 -22.00
CA ASN A 75 -12.93 -0.61 -20.65
C ASN A 75 -14.37 -0.06 -20.54
N PRO A 76 -15.40 -0.90 -20.38
CA PRO A 76 -16.77 -0.40 -20.26
C PRO A 76 -17.00 0.39 -18.96
N ALA A 77 -16.21 0.15 -17.91
CA ALA A 77 -16.32 0.90 -16.65
C ALA A 77 -16.07 2.40 -16.81
N ASP A 78 -15.26 2.79 -17.79
CA ASP A 78 -14.96 4.20 -18.10
C ASP A 78 -16.19 4.97 -18.62
N VAL A 79 -17.14 4.27 -19.25
CA VAL A 79 -18.41 4.87 -19.72
C VAL A 79 -19.22 5.40 -18.54
N CYS A 80 -19.23 4.64 -17.43
CA CYS A 80 -19.96 5.00 -16.22
C CYS A 80 -19.20 6.05 -15.40
N SER A 81 -17.86 5.95 -15.29
CA SER A 81 -17.06 6.82 -14.43
C SER A 81 -16.80 8.22 -15.02
N ARG A 82 -16.69 8.36 -16.36
CA ARG A 82 -16.33 9.63 -17.03
C ARG A 82 -17.52 10.40 -17.60
N GLY A 83 -18.72 9.81 -17.54
CA GLY A 83 -19.93 10.34 -18.17
C GLY A 83 -19.97 10.10 -19.69
N MET A 84 -21.17 10.15 -20.26
CA MET A 84 -21.39 9.87 -21.68
C MET A 84 -20.99 11.08 -22.55
N LYS A 85 -19.87 10.95 -23.29
CA LYS A 85 -19.45 11.92 -24.34
C LYS A 85 -19.76 11.44 -25.76
N THR A 86 -20.00 10.15 -25.93
CA THR A 86 -20.29 9.47 -27.21
C THR A 86 -21.77 9.20 -27.37
N ASP A 87 -22.21 8.84 -28.58
CA ASP A 87 -23.57 8.38 -28.86
C ASP A 87 -24.01 7.36 -27.78
N VAL A 88 -25.10 7.70 -27.10
CA VAL A 88 -25.67 6.94 -25.98
C VAL A 88 -25.91 5.49 -26.39
N ARG A 89 -26.29 5.25 -27.65
CA ARG A 89 -26.55 3.90 -28.16
C ARG A 89 -25.30 3.03 -28.17
N ASP A 90 -24.16 3.58 -28.58
CA ASP A 90 -22.90 2.83 -28.64
C ASP A 90 -22.24 2.68 -27.26
N ALA A 91 -22.45 3.65 -26.37
CA ALA A 91 -22.04 3.53 -24.97
C ALA A 91 -22.83 2.42 -24.26
N TYR A 92 -24.16 2.38 -24.47
CA TYR A 92 -25.04 1.36 -23.89
C TYR A 92 -24.72 -0.04 -24.42
N ARG A 93 -24.47 -0.18 -25.73
CA ARG A 93 -24.04 -1.44 -26.33
C ARG A 93 -22.76 -1.97 -25.69
N ARG A 94 -21.72 -1.14 -25.59
CA ARG A 94 -20.44 -1.51 -24.95
C ARG A 94 -20.60 -1.89 -23.47
N TRP A 95 -21.52 -1.24 -22.76
CA TRP A 95 -21.79 -1.55 -21.35
C TRP A 95 -22.46 -2.92 -21.17
N LEU A 96 -23.44 -3.25 -22.02
CA LEU A 96 -24.18 -4.51 -21.92
C LEU A 96 -23.47 -5.70 -22.55
N GLU A 97 -22.92 -5.53 -23.76
CA GLU A 97 -22.29 -6.61 -24.52
C GLU A 97 -20.83 -6.81 -24.11
N GLY A 98 -20.21 -5.78 -23.53
CA GLY A 98 -18.78 -5.77 -23.24
C GLY A 98 -17.93 -5.58 -24.50
N PRO A 99 -16.59 -5.62 -24.36
CA PRO A 99 -15.68 -5.51 -25.49
C PRO A 99 -15.65 -6.79 -26.34
N GLU A 100 -15.49 -6.62 -27.65
CA GLU A 100 -15.58 -7.69 -28.65
C GLU A 100 -14.66 -8.90 -28.37
N PHE A 101 -13.48 -8.67 -27.79
CA PHE A 101 -12.54 -9.75 -27.50
C PHE A 101 -13.06 -10.76 -26.48
N LEU A 102 -14.04 -10.42 -25.63
CA LEU A 102 -14.60 -11.37 -24.66
C LEU A 102 -15.36 -12.50 -25.32
N GLY A 103 -15.90 -12.27 -26.53
CA GLY A 103 -16.54 -13.32 -27.33
C GLY A 103 -15.57 -14.21 -28.09
N LYS A 104 -14.27 -13.87 -28.06
CA LYS A 104 -13.22 -14.60 -28.75
C LYS A 104 -12.50 -15.59 -27.85
N GLU A 105 -11.69 -16.45 -28.46
CA GLU A 105 -10.80 -17.35 -27.73
C GLU A 105 -9.82 -16.59 -26.83
N THR A 106 -9.40 -17.21 -25.73
CA THR A 106 -8.53 -16.61 -24.72
C THR A 106 -7.14 -16.22 -25.26
N ASN A 107 -6.72 -16.78 -26.39
CA ASN A 107 -5.49 -16.43 -27.12
C ASN A 107 -5.56 -15.06 -27.82
N GLU A 108 -6.76 -14.59 -28.17
CA GLU A 108 -7.02 -13.30 -28.81
C GLU A 108 -7.31 -12.19 -27.80
N TRP A 109 -7.30 -12.52 -26.51
CA TRP A 109 -7.52 -11.54 -25.46
C TRP A 109 -6.32 -10.58 -25.33
N PRO A 110 -6.55 -9.32 -24.92
CA PRO A 110 -5.50 -8.35 -24.78
C PRO A 110 -4.45 -8.81 -23.77
N VAL A 111 -3.19 -8.75 -24.18
CA VAL A 111 -2.03 -9.04 -23.34
C VAL A 111 -1.49 -7.72 -22.80
N GLN A 112 -1.09 -7.71 -21.54
CA GLN A 112 -0.43 -6.57 -20.93
C GLN A 112 0.94 -6.36 -21.59
N CYS A 113 1.18 -5.17 -22.16
CA CYS A 113 2.54 -4.75 -22.52
C CYS A 113 3.35 -4.59 -21.23
N ASN A 114 4.35 -5.46 -21.03
CA ASN A 114 5.29 -5.38 -19.92
C ASN A 114 6.33 -4.27 -20.16
N ASP A 115 5.88 -3.02 -20.17
CA ASP A 115 6.80 -1.88 -20.17
C ASP A 115 7.36 -1.69 -18.76
N LYS A 116 8.62 -2.11 -18.59
CA LYS A 116 9.42 -2.01 -17.35
C LYS A 116 9.61 -0.55 -16.86
N SER A 117 9.21 0.45 -17.65
CA SER A 117 9.32 1.88 -17.34
C SER A 117 8.40 2.34 -16.20
N THR A 118 7.30 1.63 -15.91
CA THR A 118 6.35 2.00 -14.84
C THR A 118 6.91 1.78 -13.42
N ILE A 119 8.01 1.04 -13.29
CA ILE A 119 8.64 0.71 -11.99
C ILE A 119 9.13 1.95 -11.24
N SER A 120 9.51 3.01 -11.97
CA SER A 120 10.05 4.23 -11.36
C SER A 120 9.02 5.01 -10.51
N ALA A 121 7.75 5.02 -10.92
CA ALA A 121 6.68 5.70 -10.17
C ALA A 121 6.22 4.91 -8.93
N GLN A 122 6.57 3.62 -8.86
CA GLN A 122 6.12 2.69 -7.81
C GLN A 122 7.06 2.68 -6.59
N ALA A 123 8.19 3.38 -6.66
CA ALA A 123 9.11 3.51 -5.55
C ALA A 123 8.54 4.33 -4.37
N GLU A 124 7.63 5.27 -4.64
CA GLU A 124 6.97 6.10 -3.60
C GLU A 124 5.99 5.30 -2.74
N GLU A 125 5.43 4.20 -3.26
CA GLU A 125 4.42 3.41 -2.54
C GLU A 125 5.01 2.21 -1.79
N LEU A 126 6.31 1.97 -1.95
CA LEU A 126 7.05 0.99 -1.18
C LEU A 126 7.54 1.64 0.11
N LEU A 127 7.34 0.94 1.22
CA LEU A 127 7.96 1.36 2.47
C LEU A 127 9.48 1.39 2.28
N PRO A 128 10.17 2.43 2.79
CA PRO A 128 11.61 2.50 2.72
C PRO A 128 12.20 1.22 3.31
N LYS A 129 13.07 0.54 2.54
CA LYS A 129 13.84 -0.57 3.05
C LYS A 129 14.83 0.00 4.07
N TRP A 130 14.50 -0.09 5.35
CA TRP A 130 15.47 0.20 6.40
C TRP A 130 16.54 -0.89 6.37
N ALA A 131 17.72 -0.56 5.83
CA ALA A 131 18.90 -1.41 5.83
C ALA A 131 19.92 -0.76 6.78
N GLY A 132 19.76 -1.00 8.08
CA GLY A 132 20.66 -0.51 9.10
C GLY A 132 21.16 -1.67 9.96
N HIS A 133 22.46 -1.73 10.20
CA HIS A 133 23.03 -2.61 11.21
C HIS A 133 22.78 -1.99 12.59
N ILE A 134 21.96 -2.65 13.41
CA ILE A 134 21.75 -2.20 14.79
C ILE A 134 22.93 -2.72 15.62
N ASN A 135 23.89 -1.85 15.88
CA ASN A 135 24.84 -2.10 16.97
C ASN A 135 24.09 -1.92 18.28
N CYS A 136 23.57 -3.03 18.83
CA CYS A 136 23.03 -3.07 20.19
C CYS A 136 24.18 -2.92 21.20
N THR A 137 24.70 -1.71 21.37
CA THR A 137 25.54 -1.40 22.53
C THR A 137 24.59 -1.26 23.72
N LYS A 138 24.66 -2.18 24.69
CA LYS A 138 23.88 -2.05 25.93
C LYS A 138 24.28 -0.75 26.62
N GLY A 139 23.38 0.22 26.60
CA GLY A 139 23.52 1.48 27.29
C GLY A 139 22.85 1.45 28.66
N PRO A 140 23.10 2.45 29.51
CA PRO A 140 22.45 2.57 30.82
C PRO A 140 20.92 2.59 30.75
N VAL A 141 20.35 3.02 29.62
CA VAL A 141 18.90 3.01 29.38
C VAL A 141 18.37 1.60 29.15
N ASP A 142 19.14 0.74 28.46
CA ASP A 142 18.73 -0.64 28.18
C ASP A 142 18.63 -1.48 29.45
N GLU A 143 19.44 -1.16 30.48
CA GLU A 143 19.36 -1.78 31.81
C GLU A 143 18.16 -1.28 32.63
N LEU A 144 17.65 -0.07 32.34
CA LEU A 144 16.51 0.52 33.04
C LEU A 144 15.17 0.01 32.51
N ILE A 145 15.07 -0.28 31.20
CA ILE A 145 13.86 -0.80 30.55
C ILE A 145 13.25 -2.02 31.28
N PRO A 146 14.00 -3.10 31.59
CA PRO A 146 13.42 -4.27 32.24
C PRO A 146 13.06 -4.05 33.72
N ARG A 147 13.57 -2.99 34.35
CA ARG A 147 13.35 -2.71 35.78
C ARG A 147 12.10 -1.87 36.05
N ILE A 148 11.46 -1.33 35.01
CA ILE A 148 10.35 -0.38 35.15
C ILE A 148 9.15 -0.87 34.35
N SER A 149 8.03 -1.06 35.04
CA SER A 149 6.78 -1.57 34.44
C SER A 149 5.88 -0.48 33.84
N ASP A 150 6.08 0.81 34.16
CA ASP A 150 5.32 1.94 33.59
C ASP A 150 6.19 2.81 32.68
N ILE A 151 5.82 2.85 31.40
CA ILE A 151 6.49 3.67 30.37
C ILE A 151 6.52 5.16 30.69
N ARG A 152 5.51 5.68 31.40
CA ARG A 152 5.45 7.08 31.81
C ARG A 152 6.51 7.39 32.87
N THR A 153 6.79 6.43 33.76
CA THR A 153 7.85 6.51 34.76
C THR A 153 9.22 6.47 34.10
N LEU A 154 9.43 5.54 33.17
CA LEU A 154 10.67 5.47 32.38
C LEU A 154 10.94 6.79 31.65
N ARG A 155 9.92 7.35 30.98
CA ARG A 155 10.01 8.64 30.28
C ARG A 155 10.44 9.77 31.22
N ARG A 156 9.89 9.83 32.44
CA ARG A 156 10.25 10.85 33.43
C ARG A 156 11.70 10.70 33.89
N ILE A 157 12.15 9.48 34.18
CA ILE A 157 13.52 9.20 34.60
C ILE A 157 14.52 9.63 33.52
N ILE A 158 14.28 9.27 32.27
CA ILE A 158 15.13 9.68 31.13
C ILE A 158 15.13 11.21 30.98
N ALA A 159 13.96 11.86 31.11
CA ALA A 159 13.87 13.32 31.05
C ALA A 159 14.67 14.02 32.17
N TYR A 160 14.62 13.51 33.40
CA TYR A 160 15.40 14.03 34.52
C TYR A 160 16.91 13.79 34.34
N ALA A 161 17.31 12.61 33.88
CA ALA A 161 18.72 12.32 33.56
C ALA A 161 19.25 13.28 32.50
N ASN A 162 18.51 13.51 31.41
CA ASN A 162 18.87 14.48 30.37
C ASN A 162 18.93 15.91 30.90
N ARG A 163 17.98 16.32 31.77
CA ARG A 163 18.00 17.63 32.42
C ARG A 163 19.23 17.79 33.31
N PHE A 164 19.58 16.76 34.09
CA PHE A 164 20.76 16.75 34.94
C PHE A 164 22.06 16.86 34.12
N ILE A 165 22.21 16.04 33.08
CA ILE A 165 23.36 16.11 32.15
C ILE A 165 23.50 17.51 31.54
N LYS A 166 22.39 18.09 31.09
CA LYS A 166 22.36 19.46 30.55
C LYS A 166 22.85 20.48 31.59
N ASN A 167 22.39 20.39 32.83
CA ASN A 167 22.81 21.26 33.91
C ASN A 167 24.30 21.12 34.25
N CYS A 168 24.83 19.89 34.27
CA CYS A 168 26.25 19.64 34.48
C CYS A 168 27.12 20.19 33.35
N ARG A 169 26.67 20.08 32.09
CA ARG A 169 27.39 20.62 30.92
C ARG A 169 27.34 22.14 30.85
N SER A 170 26.32 22.78 31.43
CA SER A 170 26.20 24.25 31.46
C SER A 170 27.05 24.94 32.53
N ARG A 171 27.57 24.22 33.53
CA ARG A 171 28.48 24.79 34.55
C ARG A 171 29.94 24.63 34.13
N SER A 172 30.35 25.46 33.16
CA SER A 172 31.75 25.87 33.03
C SER A 172 31.79 27.39 33.20
N HIS A 173 31.50 27.85 34.41
CA HIS A 173 32.00 29.15 34.87
C HIS A 173 33.13 28.81 35.84
N LYS A 174 34.37 29.00 35.37
CA LYS A 174 35.53 29.03 36.26
C LYS A 174 35.25 30.12 37.29
N VAL A 175 35.03 29.73 38.55
CA VAL A 175 35.17 30.68 39.65
C VAL A 175 36.66 30.92 39.79
N THR A 176 37.14 32.05 39.28
CA THR A 176 38.48 32.55 39.60
C THR A 176 38.48 33.08 41.03
N LEU A 177 39.52 32.74 41.80
CA LEU A 177 39.72 33.05 43.21
C LEU A 177 39.80 34.57 43.54
N ASP A 178 39.72 35.45 42.54
CA ASP A 178 39.94 36.90 42.70
C ASP A 178 38.72 37.70 43.17
N GLN A 179 37.58 37.06 43.50
CA GLN A 179 36.37 37.76 43.98
C GLN A 179 36.10 37.64 45.49
N LEU A 180 37.06 37.19 46.29
CA LEU A 180 36.92 37.07 47.76
C LEU A 180 37.80 38.03 48.58
N THR A 181 38.41 39.04 47.95
CA THR A 181 39.11 40.11 48.67
C THR A 181 38.78 41.47 48.08
N ASN A 182 37.71 42.08 48.61
CA ASN A 182 37.58 43.52 48.88
C ASN A 182 36.61 43.71 50.04
#